data_AF-A0A9P7SHS7-F1
#
_entry.id   AF-A0A9P7SHS7-F1
#
_cell.length_a   1.000
_cell.length_b   1.000
_cell.length_c   1.000
_cell.angle_alpha   90.00
_cell.angle_beta   90.00
_cell.angle_gamma   90.00
#
_symmetry.space_group_name_H-M   'P 1'
#
loop_
_entity.id
_entity.type
_entity.pdbx_description
1 polymer ?
#
loop_
_entity_poly.entity_id
_entity_poly.type
_entity_poly.pdbx_seq_one_letter_code
_entity_poly.pdbx_strand_id
1 'polypeptide(L)'
;MPAIRSTPISDIGVKTRILSRAYPSLYPWGKGDFATSRQRTVDIKPYVQHMLRLSHGGFARHPMWHHTCFDMLMRTQTANISTYFFKKDNSVPLTVPESRDTINSDGPESKELMSSIICFSSTIAGTRAYWTAKRGQLDAMVRTLGCPALFLTFSAADLHWQDLARLMPRYDEWCSASDAGKTRIARENLKNRSHIAASYSGRSDKPFGSRSVFY
;
A
#
# COMPACT_ATOMS: atom_id res chain seq x y z
N MET A 1 -33.35 4.01 -1.79
CA MET A 1 -31.95 3.69 -1.42
C MET A 1 -31.85 2.19 -1.19
N PRO A 2 -30.86 1.46 -1.73
CA PRO A 2 -30.65 0.05 -1.39
C PRO A 2 -30.38 -0.10 0.11
N ALA A 3 -30.79 -1.23 0.69
CA ALA A 3 -30.61 -1.48 2.11
C ALA A 3 -29.10 -1.49 2.47
N ILE A 4 -28.69 -0.56 3.33
CA ILE A 4 -27.31 -0.47 3.81
C ILE A 4 -27.15 -1.50 4.93
N ARG A 5 -26.25 -2.46 4.72
CA ARG A 5 -25.88 -3.43 5.75
C ARG A 5 -25.06 -2.72 6.84
N SER A 6 -25.42 -2.90 8.11
CA SER A 6 -24.72 -2.30 9.26
C SER A 6 -23.38 -2.98 9.59
N THR A 7 -23.23 -4.26 9.23
CA THR A 7 -22.01 -5.02 9.50
C THR A 7 -20.98 -4.86 8.37
N PRO A 8 -19.74 -4.42 8.69
CA PRO A 8 -18.65 -4.33 7.71
C PRO A 8 -18.38 -5.67 7.04
N ILE A 9 -18.01 -5.64 5.76
CA ILE A 9 -17.60 -6.83 5.02
C ILE A 9 -16.08 -6.98 5.16
N SER A 10 -15.63 -8.14 5.65
CA SER A 10 -14.20 -8.48 5.67
C SER A 10 -13.70 -8.79 4.26
N ASP A 11 -12.64 -8.11 3.86
CA ASP A 11 -11.84 -8.40 2.67
C ASP A 11 -10.82 -9.54 2.91
N ILE A 12 -10.41 -9.76 4.16
CA ILE A 12 -9.50 -10.84 4.53
C ILE A 12 -10.22 -12.20 4.41
N GLY A 13 -9.58 -13.15 3.71
CA GLY A 13 -10.12 -14.50 3.48
C GLY A 13 -11.24 -14.58 2.45
N VAL A 14 -11.53 -13.48 1.73
CA VAL A 14 -12.36 -13.30 0.53
C VAL A 14 -13.44 -14.38 0.30
N LYS A 15 -14.40 -14.48 1.24
CA LYS A 15 -15.58 -15.36 1.09
C LYS A 15 -16.70 -14.71 0.27
N THR A 16 -16.66 -13.38 0.16
CA THR A 16 -17.67 -12.58 -0.53
C THR A 16 -17.10 -12.02 -1.83
N ARG A 17 -17.92 -11.95 -2.90
CA ARG A 17 -17.56 -11.37 -4.20
C ARG A 17 -17.47 -9.84 -4.14
N ILE A 18 -16.47 -9.32 -3.42
CA ILE A 18 -16.31 -7.89 -3.16
C ILE A 18 -15.97 -7.15 -4.45
N LEU A 19 -15.07 -7.68 -5.28
CA LEU A 19 -14.62 -7.01 -6.51
C LEU A 19 -15.77 -6.87 -7.51
N SER A 20 -16.58 -7.91 -7.68
CA SER A 20 -17.74 -7.89 -8.58
C SER A 20 -18.82 -6.93 -8.12
N ARG A 21 -19.01 -6.77 -6.80
CA ARG A 21 -19.99 -5.84 -6.23
C ARG A 21 -19.51 -4.39 -6.29
N ALA A 22 -18.21 -4.15 -6.10
CA ALA A 22 -17.62 -2.82 -6.13
C ALA A 22 -17.42 -2.30 -7.56
N TYR A 23 -17.14 -3.20 -8.51
CA TYR A 23 -16.79 -2.86 -9.89
C TYR A 23 -17.72 -3.57 -10.91
N PRO A 24 -19.03 -3.31 -10.90
CA PRO A 24 -19.97 -3.95 -11.82
C PRO A 24 -19.66 -3.64 -13.30
N SER A 25 -19.00 -2.52 -13.59
CA SER A 25 -18.51 -2.17 -14.93
C SER A 25 -17.42 -3.12 -15.45
N LEU A 26 -16.59 -3.66 -14.57
CA LEU A 26 -15.53 -4.62 -14.90
C LEU A 26 -16.03 -6.08 -14.82
N TYR A 27 -17.03 -6.32 -13.97
CA TYR A 27 -17.65 -7.63 -13.78
C TYR A 27 -19.16 -7.60 -14.11
N PRO A 28 -19.57 -7.33 -15.36
CA PRO A 28 -20.97 -7.13 -15.72
C PRO A 28 -21.86 -8.33 -15.41
N TRP A 29 -21.32 -9.55 -15.47
CA TRP A 29 -22.05 -10.78 -15.12
C TRP A 29 -21.76 -11.28 -13.69
N GLY A 30 -20.96 -10.55 -12.90
CA GLY A 30 -20.50 -10.99 -11.58
C GLY A 30 -19.70 -12.31 -11.58
N LYS A 31 -19.16 -12.68 -12.74
CA LYS A 31 -18.33 -13.87 -12.97
C LYS A 31 -16.85 -13.48 -12.94
N GLY A 32 -15.99 -14.42 -12.55
CA GLY A 32 -14.54 -14.20 -12.57
C GLY A 32 -14.01 -13.41 -11.37
N ASP A 33 -14.81 -13.25 -10.31
CA ASP A 33 -14.34 -12.75 -9.03
C ASP A 33 -13.26 -13.69 -8.45
N PHE A 34 -12.47 -13.17 -7.51
CA PHE A 34 -11.56 -14.00 -6.72
C PHE A 34 -12.33 -14.94 -5.79
N ALA A 35 -13.44 -14.49 -5.20
CA ALA A 35 -14.29 -15.29 -4.31
C ALA A 35 -15.12 -16.37 -5.02
N THR A 36 -15.09 -16.43 -6.35
CA THR A 36 -15.83 -17.44 -7.11
C THR A 36 -15.16 -18.81 -6.94
N SER A 37 -15.96 -19.84 -6.68
CA SER A 37 -15.47 -21.23 -6.64
C SER A 37 -14.81 -21.62 -7.96
N ARG A 38 -13.65 -22.29 -7.88
CA ARG A 38 -12.84 -22.71 -9.03
C ARG A 38 -12.38 -24.14 -8.84
N GLN A 39 -12.18 -24.85 -9.96
CA GLN A 39 -11.61 -26.20 -9.99
C GLN A 39 -10.18 -26.25 -9.44
N ARG A 40 -9.41 -25.18 -9.64
CA ARG A 40 -8.05 -25.03 -9.11
C ARG A 40 -7.99 -23.80 -8.21
N THR A 41 -7.38 -23.95 -7.04
CA THR A 41 -7.08 -22.83 -6.15
C THR A 41 -6.11 -21.88 -6.84
N VAL A 42 -6.45 -20.60 -6.87
CA VAL A 42 -5.61 -19.54 -7.44
C VAL A 42 -5.34 -18.54 -6.31
N ASP A 43 -4.08 -18.19 -6.11
CA ASP A 43 -3.70 -17.15 -5.16
C ASP A 43 -4.08 -15.75 -5.70
N ILE A 44 -4.26 -14.80 -4.80
CA ILE A 44 -4.70 -13.43 -5.14
C ILE A 44 -3.71 -12.74 -6.08
N LYS A 45 -2.39 -12.95 -5.89
CA LYS A 45 -1.36 -12.31 -6.73
C LYS A 45 -1.43 -12.76 -8.19
N PRO A 46 -1.39 -14.06 -8.54
CA PRO A 46 -1.55 -14.49 -9.92
C PRO A 46 -2.93 -14.15 -10.49
N TYR A 47 -3.99 -14.12 -9.67
CA TYR A 47 -5.30 -13.63 -10.09
C TYR A 47 -5.24 -12.18 -10.59
N VAL A 48 -4.69 -11.26 -9.77
CA VAL A 48 -4.58 -9.84 -10.13
C VAL A 48 -3.70 -9.65 -11.37
N GLN A 49 -2.57 -10.35 -11.45
CA GLN A 49 -1.69 -10.31 -12.62
C GLN A 49 -2.40 -10.77 -13.90
N HIS A 50 -3.22 -11.82 -13.82
CA HIS A 50 -3.99 -12.29 -14.96
C HIS A 50 -5.03 -11.25 -15.40
N MET A 51 -5.77 -10.66 -14.46
CA MET A 51 -6.76 -9.62 -14.76
C MET A 51 -6.13 -8.38 -15.40
N LEU A 52 -4.95 -7.95 -14.94
CA LEU A 52 -4.20 -6.83 -15.53
C LEU A 52 -3.73 -7.11 -16.96
N ARG A 53 -3.49 -8.38 -17.32
CA ARG A 53 -3.03 -8.81 -18.64
C ARG A 53 -4.17 -9.19 -19.59
N LEU A 54 -5.42 -9.05 -19.19
CA LEU A 54 -6.55 -9.33 -20.07
C LEU A 54 -6.52 -8.41 -21.30
N SER A 55 -6.82 -8.98 -22.47
CA SER A 55 -6.74 -8.31 -23.79
C SER A 55 -7.54 -7.00 -23.85
N HIS A 56 -8.69 -6.95 -23.16
CA HIS A 56 -9.55 -5.77 -23.15
C HIS A 56 -8.94 -4.59 -22.37
N GLY A 57 -7.91 -4.81 -21.55
CA GLY A 57 -7.20 -3.76 -20.80
C GLY A 57 -8.05 -2.98 -19.79
N GLY A 58 -9.35 -3.26 -19.69
CA GLY A 58 -10.29 -2.50 -18.85
C GLY A 58 -9.90 -2.51 -17.38
N PHE A 59 -9.39 -3.63 -16.86
CA PHE A 59 -8.90 -3.75 -15.49
C PHE A 59 -7.66 -2.87 -15.23
N ALA A 60 -6.73 -2.83 -16.17
CA ALA A 60 -5.51 -2.03 -16.05
C ALA A 60 -5.79 -0.51 -16.16
N ARG A 61 -6.76 -0.13 -17.00
CA ARG A 61 -7.18 1.27 -17.18
C ARG A 61 -8.12 1.78 -16.08
N HIS A 62 -8.71 0.88 -15.29
CA HIS A 62 -9.67 1.30 -14.27
C HIS A 62 -8.96 2.02 -13.12
N PRO A 63 -9.39 3.26 -12.78
CA PRO A 63 -8.66 4.15 -11.87
C PRO A 63 -8.51 3.56 -10.45
N MET A 64 -9.51 2.80 -9.98
CA MET A 64 -9.56 2.34 -8.58
C MET A 64 -9.34 0.84 -8.40
N TRP A 65 -9.50 0.04 -9.47
CA TRP A 65 -9.59 -1.42 -9.31
C TRP A 65 -8.25 -1.99 -8.86
N HIS A 66 -7.16 -1.55 -9.50
CA HIS A 66 -5.82 -1.97 -9.16
C HIS A 66 -5.40 -1.51 -7.75
N HIS A 67 -5.84 -0.33 -7.30
CA HIS A 67 -5.63 0.13 -5.92
C HIS A 67 -6.36 -0.77 -4.91
N THR A 68 -7.63 -1.13 -5.16
CA THR A 68 -8.36 -2.06 -4.28
C THR A 68 -7.72 -3.44 -4.24
N CYS A 69 -7.27 -3.96 -5.38
CA CYS A 69 -6.53 -5.22 -5.42
C CYS A 69 -5.21 -5.13 -4.65
N PHE A 70 -4.49 -4.02 -4.78
CA PHE A 70 -3.27 -3.77 -4.03
C PHE A 70 -3.54 -3.71 -2.52
N ASP A 71 -4.56 -2.99 -2.07
CA ASP A 71 -4.95 -2.92 -0.67
C ASP A 71 -5.30 -4.30 -0.12
N MET A 72 -6.06 -5.10 -0.88
CA MET A 72 -6.41 -6.47 -0.49
C MET A 72 -5.17 -7.37 -0.38
N LEU A 73 -4.21 -7.23 -1.31
CA LEU A 73 -2.92 -7.92 -1.27
C LEU A 73 -2.11 -7.54 -0.02
N MET A 74 -1.97 -6.25 0.23
CA MET A 74 -1.21 -5.70 1.36
C MET A 74 -1.81 -6.12 2.70
N ARG A 75 -3.13 -6.09 2.84
CA ARG A 75 -3.84 -6.53 4.04
C ARG A 75 -3.70 -8.02 4.28
N THR A 76 -3.80 -8.82 3.22
CA THR A 76 -3.59 -10.28 3.31
C THR A 76 -2.16 -10.60 3.73
N GLN A 77 -1.16 -9.95 3.14
CA GLN A 77 0.24 -10.12 3.52
C GLN A 77 0.49 -9.71 4.99
N THR A 78 -0.05 -8.57 5.40
CA THR A 78 0.06 -8.08 6.78
C THR A 78 -0.60 -9.05 7.77
N ALA A 79 -1.79 -9.57 7.46
CA ALA A 79 -2.48 -10.55 8.29
C ALA A 79 -1.70 -11.87 8.43
N ASN A 80 -1.05 -12.33 7.35
CA ASN A 80 -0.23 -13.53 7.40
C ASN A 80 1.03 -13.34 8.26
N ILE A 81 1.69 -12.19 8.13
CA ILE A 81 2.89 -11.85 8.91
C ILE A 81 2.53 -11.65 10.39
N SER A 82 1.42 -10.96 10.70
CA SER A 82 0.98 -10.80 12.09
C SER A 82 0.62 -12.14 12.71
N THR A 83 -0.12 -12.99 11.99
CA THR A 83 -0.43 -14.36 12.45
C THR A 83 0.85 -15.16 12.71
N TYR A 84 1.84 -15.06 11.82
CA TYR A 84 3.12 -15.73 12.01
C TYR A 84 3.89 -15.18 13.22
N PHE A 85 3.91 -13.85 13.40
CA PHE A 85 4.53 -13.19 14.54
C PHE A 85 3.98 -13.75 15.87
N PHE A 86 2.66 -13.75 16.04
CA PHE A 86 2.01 -14.27 17.25
C PHE A 86 2.22 -15.78 17.46
N LYS A 87 2.38 -16.56 16.38
CA LYS A 87 2.69 -18.00 16.50
C LYS A 87 4.15 -18.29 16.83
N LYS A 88 5.07 -17.44 16.38
CA LYS A 88 6.51 -17.62 16.60
C LYS A 88 6.90 -17.18 18.00
N ASP A 89 6.30 -16.11 18.48
CA ASP A 89 6.46 -15.61 19.83
C ASP A 89 5.55 -16.40 20.79
N ASN A 90 5.87 -17.68 21.00
CA ASN A 90 5.18 -18.58 21.95
C ASN A 90 5.14 -18.05 23.40
N SER A 91 5.82 -16.93 23.67
CA SER A 91 5.92 -16.24 24.96
C SER A 91 4.64 -15.48 25.33
N VAL A 92 3.69 -15.34 24.40
CA VAL A 92 2.68 -14.28 24.51
C VAL A 92 1.28 -14.74 24.09
N PRO A 93 0.48 -15.37 24.97
CA PRO A 93 -0.96 -15.41 24.83
C PRO A 93 -1.55 -14.04 25.19
N LEU A 94 -1.15 -12.97 24.48
CA LEU A 94 -1.71 -11.64 24.73
C LEU A 94 -3.14 -11.62 24.19
N THR A 95 -4.07 -11.40 25.10
CA THR A 95 -5.41 -10.97 24.72
C THR A 95 -5.29 -9.59 24.05
N VAL A 96 -6.13 -9.27 23.06
CA VAL A 96 -6.14 -7.95 22.36
C VAL A 96 -6.05 -6.73 23.31
N PRO A 97 -6.71 -6.71 24.49
CA PRO A 97 -6.59 -5.61 25.44
C PRO A 97 -5.17 -5.45 26.00
N GLU A 98 -4.56 -6.55 26.44
CA GLU A 98 -3.23 -6.55 27.05
C GLU A 98 -2.17 -6.10 26.02
N SER A 99 -2.33 -6.47 24.74
CA SER A 99 -1.46 -5.98 23.66
C SER A 99 -1.59 -4.48 23.51
N ARG A 100 -2.80 -3.95 23.66
CA ARG A 100 -3.04 -2.52 23.56
C ARG A 100 -2.41 -1.76 24.73
N ASP A 101 -2.51 -2.32 25.92
CA ASP A 101 -1.98 -1.71 27.14
C ASP A 101 -0.46 -1.71 27.17
N THR A 102 0.20 -2.80 26.73
CA THR A 102 1.66 -2.84 26.56
C THR A 102 2.14 -1.85 25.52
N ILE A 103 1.48 -1.74 24.36
CA ILE A 103 1.81 -0.76 23.31
C ILE A 103 1.68 0.68 23.81
N ASN A 104 0.64 0.96 24.62
CA ASN A 104 0.40 2.30 25.16
C ASN A 104 1.30 2.62 26.36
N SER A 105 1.92 1.62 26.97
CA SER A 105 2.87 1.79 28.06
C SER A 105 4.23 2.21 27.51
N ASP A 106 4.88 3.21 28.10
CA ASP A 106 6.22 3.69 27.68
C ASP A 106 7.40 2.88 28.27
N GLY A 107 7.11 1.65 28.71
CA GLY A 107 8.05 0.76 29.38
C GLY A 107 9.12 0.13 28.45
N PRO A 108 10.15 -0.52 29.03
CA PRO A 108 11.17 -1.23 28.25
C PRO A 108 10.57 -2.37 27.41
N GLU A 109 9.59 -3.10 27.94
CA GLU A 109 8.88 -4.19 27.26
C GLU A 109 8.14 -3.70 26.00
N SER A 110 7.51 -2.53 26.06
CA SER A 110 6.86 -1.90 24.91
C SER A 110 7.85 -1.56 23.80
N LYS A 111 9.04 -1.06 24.16
CA LYS A 111 10.10 -0.74 23.19
C LYS A 111 10.64 -2.01 22.52
N GLU A 112 10.80 -3.10 23.26
CA GLU A 112 11.21 -4.39 22.72
C GLU A 112 10.16 -4.97 21.77
N LEU A 113 8.89 -4.94 22.17
CA LEU A 113 7.76 -5.34 21.33
C LEU A 113 7.68 -4.50 20.05
N MET A 114 7.81 -3.17 20.15
CA MET A 114 7.83 -2.29 18.97
C MET A 114 9.00 -2.60 18.05
N SER A 115 10.21 -2.82 18.61
CA SER A 115 11.39 -3.20 17.84
C SER A 115 11.17 -4.51 17.08
N SER A 116 10.59 -5.51 17.74
CA SER A 116 10.28 -6.79 17.10
C SER A 116 9.24 -6.62 15.98
N ILE A 117 8.13 -5.91 16.23
CA ILE A 117 7.10 -5.61 15.22
C ILE A 117 7.72 -4.89 14.01
N ILE A 118 8.56 -3.88 14.23
CA ILE A 118 9.24 -3.14 13.15
C ILE A 118 10.14 -4.09 12.34
N CYS A 119 10.87 -4.98 12.99
CA CYS A 119 11.71 -5.98 12.32
C CYS A 119 10.88 -6.90 11.42
N PHE A 120 9.76 -7.44 11.91
CA PHE A 120 8.86 -8.27 11.09
C PHE A 120 8.20 -7.50 9.94
N SER A 121 7.88 -6.22 10.17
CA SER A 121 7.30 -5.34 9.15
C SER A 121 8.25 -5.06 7.98
N SER A 122 9.57 -5.26 8.14
CA SER A 122 10.55 -5.09 7.06
C SER A 122 10.31 -6.01 5.86
N THR A 123 9.53 -7.08 6.03
CA THR A 123 9.14 -8.00 4.95
C THR A 123 7.98 -7.44 4.10
N ILE A 124 7.22 -6.49 4.63
CA ILE A 124 6.07 -5.89 3.96
C ILE A 124 6.56 -4.79 3.03
N ALA A 125 6.50 -5.06 1.71
CA ALA A 125 6.91 -4.12 0.68
C ALA A 125 6.19 -2.76 0.82
N GLY A 126 6.92 -1.67 0.64
CA GLY A 126 6.35 -0.32 0.73
C GLY A 126 6.29 0.27 2.14
N THR A 127 6.57 -0.51 3.19
CA THR A 127 6.74 0.05 4.55
C THR A 127 8.08 0.77 4.70
N ARG A 128 8.16 1.67 5.70
CA ARG A 128 9.43 2.35 6.03
C ARG A 128 10.52 1.35 6.41
N ALA A 129 10.19 0.32 7.19
CA ALA A 129 11.15 -0.72 7.58
C ALA A 129 11.71 -1.47 6.37
N TYR A 130 10.86 -1.82 5.40
CA TYR A 130 11.27 -2.44 4.14
C TYR A 130 12.26 -1.56 3.37
N TRP A 131 11.97 -0.26 3.23
CA TRP A 131 12.85 0.67 2.52
C TRP A 131 14.18 0.91 3.26
N THR A 132 14.17 0.97 4.60
CA THR A 132 15.40 1.04 5.39
C THR A 132 16.27 -0.19 5.17
N ALA A 133 15.67 -1.39 5.16
CA ALA A 133 16.39 -2.64 4.89
C ALA A 133 16.98 -2.66 3.47
N LYS A 134 16.22 -2.19 2.46
CA LYS A 134 16.70 -2.08 1.07
C LYS A 134 17.82 -1.04 0.90
N ARG A 135 17.77 0.08 1.63
CA ARG A 135 18.87 1.03 1.68
C ARG A 135 20.14 0.38 2.23
N GLY A 136 20.04 -0.35 3.34
CA GLY A 136 21.18 -1.07 3.90
C GLY A 136 21.79 -2.09 2.94
N GLN A 137 20.96 -2.81 2.18
CA GLN A 137 21.42 -3.71 1.10
C GLN A 137 22.19 -2.93 0.02
N LEU A 138 21.68 -1.77 -0.38
CA LEU A 138 22.34 -0.92 -1.38
C LEU A 138 23.68 -0.39 -0.87
N ASP A 139 23.75 0.08 0.37
CA ASP A 139 24.99 0.55 0.99
C ASP A 139 26.05 -0.57 1.05
N ALA A 140 25.63 -1.79 1.38
CA ALA A 140 26.51 -2.97 1.36
C ALA A 140 27.02 -3.29 -0.05
N MET A 141 26.17 -3.18 -1.07
CA MET A 141 26.58 -3.36 -2.47
C MET A 141 27.59 -2.29 -2.89
N VAL A 142 27.36 -1.01 -2.55
CA VAL A 142 28.29 0.08 -2.88
C VAL A 142 29.64 -0.13 -2.21
N ARG A 143 29.67 -0.57 -0.95
CA ARG A 143 30.91 -0.87 -0.22
C ARG A 143 31.69 -2.05 -0.81
N THR A 144 31.00 -3.05 -1.35
CA THR A 144 31.61 -4.29 -1.83
C THR A 144 31.98 -4.24 -3.31
N LEU A 145 31.10 -3.68 -4.14
CA LEU A 145 31.22 -3.63 -5.61
C LEU A 145 31.70 -2.26 -6.13
N GLY A 146 31.75 -1.24 -5.27
CA GLY A 146 32.08 0.13 -5.64
C GLY A 146 30.86 0.97 -6.04
N CYS A 147 31.10 2.23 -6.38
CA CYS A 147 30.05 3.17 -6.79
C CYS A 147 29.46 2.77 -8.15
N PRO A 148 28.13 2.62 -8.28
CA PRO A 148 27.52 2.32 -9.57
C PRO A 148 27.70 3.51 -10.53
N ALA A 149 27.97 3.22 -11.81
CA ALA A 149 28.07 4.26 -12.85
C ALA A 149 26.75 4.99 -13.10
N LEU A 150 25.61 4.41 -12.70
CA LEU A 150 24.29 4.97 -12.89
C LEU A 150 23.35 4.57 -11.74
N PHE A 151 22.71 5.56 -11.13
CA PHE A 151 21.66 5.37 -10.13
C PHE A 151 20.33 5.91 -10.68
N LEU A 152 19.35 5.02 -10.89
CA LEU A 152 18.02 5.38 -11.39
C LEU A 152 16.96 5.09 -10.35
N THR A 153 16.08 6.06 -10.10
CA THR A 153 14.90 5.92 -9.25
C THR A 153 13.63 6.15 -10.06
N PHE A 154 12.81 5.10 -10.19
CA PHE A 154 11.48 5.19 -10.79
C PHE A 154 10.44 5.27 -9.68
N SER A 155 10.25 6.46 -9.13
CA SER A 155 9.19 6.75 -8.16
C SER A 155 8.27 7.85 -8.66
N ALA A 156 6.99 7.80 -8.27
CA ALA A 156 6.11 8.95 -8.41
C ALA A 156 6.65 10.08 -7.52
N ALA A 157 6.91 11.26 -8.11
CA ALA A 157 7.23 12.48 -7.37
C ALA A 157 5.94 13.23 -6.99
N ASP A 158 4.95 12.50 -6.47
CA ASP A 158 3.61 12.97 -6.14
C ASP A 158 3.60 14.16 -5.16
N LEU A 159 4.58 14.23 -4.26
CA LEU A 159 4.80 15.36 -3.35
C LEU A 159 5.11 16.69 -4.06
N HIS A 160 5.59 16.64 -5.30
CA HIS A 160 6.02 17.80 -6.08
C HIS A 160 5.09 18.12 -7.27
N TRP A 161 4.07 17.29 -7.52
CA TRP A 161 3.17 17.49 -8.65
C TRP A 161 2.23 18.67 -8.39
N GLN A 162 2.51 19.80 -9.03
CA GLN A 162 1.67 21.00 -8.95
C GLN A 162 0.23 20.72 -9.38
N ASP A 163 0.03 19.96 -10.46
CA ASP A 163 -1.32 19.61 -10.95
C ASP A 163 -2.12 18.80 -9.92
N LEU A 164 -1.45 17.92 -9.18
CA LEU A 164 -2.09 17.17 -8.09
C LEU A 164 -2.33 18.08 -6.89
N ALA A 165 -1.38 18.95 -6.53
CA ALA A 165 -1.51 19.89 -5.43
C ALA A 165 -2.69 20.86 -5.65
N ARG A 166 -2.98 21.28 -6.89
CA ARG A 166 -4.16 22.11 -7.24
C ARG A 166 -5.49 21.46 -6.89
N LEU A 167 -5.54 20.13 -6.90
CA LEU A 167 -6.74 19.36 -6.54
C LEU A 167 -6.86 19.14 -5.02
N MET A 168 -5.82 19.48 -4.26
CA MET A 168 -5.73 19.28 -2.83
C MET A 168 -6.07 20.57 -2.06
N PRO A 169 -6.59 20.46 -0.83
CA PRO A 169 -6.80 21.62 0.02
C PRO A 169 -5.46 22.28 0.38
N ARG A 170 -5.49 23.57 0.76
CA ARG A 170 -4.31 24.36 1.15
C ARG A 170 -3.28 24.54 0.02
N TYR A 171 -3.77 24.64 -1.22
CA TYR A 171 -2.91 24.86 -2.38
C TYR A 171 -2.14 26.19 -2.29
N ASP A 172 -2.77 27.27 -1.83
CA ASP A 172 -2.11 28.58 -1.71
C ASP A 172 -0.98 28.57 -0.67
N GLU A 173 -1.20 27.88 0.46
CA GLU A 173 -0.16 27.64 1.47
C GLU A 173 0.96 26.74 0.92
N TRP A 174 0.61 25.74 0.13
CA TRP A 174 1.60 24.87 -0.52
C TRP A 174 2.45 25.64 -1.53
N CYS A 175 1.85 26.50 -2.35
CA CYS A 175 2.56 27.33 -3.33
C CYS A 175 3.57 28.30 -2.68
N SER A 176 3.18 28.91 -1.56
CA SER A 176 3.97 29.90 -0.82
C SER A 176 4.99 29.31 0.15
N ALA A 177 4.91 28.01 0.45
CA ALA A 177 5.81 27.34 1.38
C ALA A 177 7.22 27.07 0.81
N SER A 178 8.20 26.92 1.71
CA SER A 178 9.52 26.34 1.39
C SER A 178 9.39 24.88 0.96
N ASP A 179 10.43 24.29 0.35
CA ASP A 179 10.38 22.91 -0.15
C ASP A 179 10.06 21.87 0.94
N ALA A 180 10.56 22.09 2.16
CA ALA A 180 10.21 21.26 3.32
C ALA A 180 8.73 21.43 3.70
N GLY A 181 8.20 22.65 3.65
CA GLY A 181 6.80 22.95 3.92
C GLY A 181 5.86 22.37 2.86
N LYS A 182 6.22 22.48 1.57
CA LYS A 182 5.54 21.84 0.43
C LYS A 182 5.42 20.33 0.63
N THR A 183 6.54 19.69 0.96
CA THR A 183 6.60 18.25 1.20
C THR A 183 5.71 17.84 2.37
N ARG A 184 5.71 18.62 3.46
CA ARG A 184 4.87 18.36 4.64
C ARG A 184 3.37 18.45 4.30
N ILE A 185 2.95 19.55 3.66
CA ILE A 185 1.55 19.78 3.29
C ILE A 185 1.08 18.72 2.28
N ALA A 186 1.89 18.42 1.25
CA ALA A 186 1.55 17.39 0.28
C ALA A 186 1.40 16.01 0.94
N ARG A 187 2.30 15.63 1.85
CA ARG A 187 2.23 14.36 2.58
C ARG A 187 0.96 14.26 3.44
N GLU A 188 0.61 15.33 4.14
CA GLU A 188 -0.61 15.41 4.95
C GLU A 188 -1.87 15.27 4.07
N ASN A 189 -1.89 15.98 2.94
CA ASN A 189 -2.99 15.92 1.98
C ASN A 189 -3.13 14.52 1.37
N LEU A 190 -2.04 13.87 0.96
CA LEU A 190 -2.06 12.50 0.44
C LEU A 190 -2.57 11.50 1.47
N LYS A 191 -2.20 11.67 2.75
CA LYS A 191 -2.67 10.82 3.84
C LYS A 191 -4.18 10.98 4.08
N ASN A 192 -4.66 12.21 4.11
CA ASN A 192 -6.05 12.52 4.49
C ASN A 192 -7.03 12.49 3.31
N ARG A 193 -6.55 12.69 2.08
CA ARG A 193 -7.34 12.81 0.83
C ARG A 193 -6.84 11.86 -0.25
N SER A 194 -6.47 10.64 0.14
CA SER A 194 -5.93 9.60 -0.75
C SER A 194 -6.81 9.30 -1.98
N HIS A 195 -8.13 9.41 -1.84
CA HIS A 195 -9.08 9.24 -2.95
C HIS A 195 -8.91 10.25 -4.09
N ILE A 196 -8.46 11.49 -3.79
CA ILE A 196 -8.17 12.51 -4.80
C ILE A 196 -6.94 12.10 -5.62
N ALA A 197 -5.89 11.63 -4.94
CA ALA A 197 -4.67 11.16 -5.58
C ALA A 197 -4.92 9.93 -6.46
N ALA A 198 -5.76 9.00 -6.00
CA ALA A 198 -6.17 7.84 -6.79
C ALA A 198 -6.96 8.24 -8.06
N SER A 199 -7.93 9.15 -7.92
CA SER A 199 -8.70 9.69 -9.05
C SER A 199 -7.81 10.43 -10.06
N TYR A 200 -6.86 11.24 -9.59
CA TYR A 200 -5.89 11.93 -10.44
C TYR A 200 -4.99 10.95 -11.19
N SER A 201 -4.46 9.93 -10.50
CA SER A 201 -3.56 8.93 -11.08
C SER A 201 -4.25 8.13 -12.20
N GLY A 202 -5.56 7.86 -12.05
CA GLY A 202 -6.33 7.17 -13.09
C GLY A 202 -6.71 8.04 -14.30
N ARG A 203 -6.52 9.36 -14.25
CA ARG A 203 -6.76 10.28 -15.37
C ARG A 203 -5.48 10.74 -16.07
N SER A 204 -4.34 10.61 -15.41
CA SER A 204 -3.07 11.19 -15.84
C SER A 204 -2.08 10.09 -16.22
N ASP A 205 -1.82 9.91 -17.52
CA ASP A 205 -0.73 9.05 -18.04
C ASP A 205 0.65 9.72 -17.86
N LYS A 206 1.02 10.07 -16.62
CA LYS A 206 2.35 10.64 -16.35
C LYS A 206 3.38 9.51 -16.17
N PRO A 207 4.51 9.54 -16.90
CA PRO A 207 5.57 8.55 -16.72
C PRO A 207 6.18 8.67 -15.32
N PHE A 208 6.34 7.53 -14.64
CA PHE A 208 6.97 7.41 -13.33
C PHE A 208 8.49 7.55 -13.46
N GLY A 209 9.01 8.77 -13.57
CA GLY A 209 10.46 9.01 -13.60
C GLY A 209 10.80 10.40 -13.08
N SER A 210 11.50 10.47 -11.94
CA SER A 210 12.23 11.66 -11.51
C SER A 210 13.72 11.41 -11.73
N ARG A 211 14.33 12.12 -12.68
CA ARG A 211 15.80 12.17 -12.79
C ARG A 211 16.33 13.05 -11.66
N SER A 212 16.66 12.46 -10.53
CA SER A 212 17.49 13.11 -9.52
C SER A 212 18.96 12.92 -9.93
N VAL A 213 19.49 13.86 -10.71
CA VAL A 213 20.92 13.92 -10.99
C VAL A 213 21.58 14.53 -9.75
N PHE A 214 22.14 13.68 -8.89
CA PHE A 214 23.09 14.14 -7.89
C PHE A 214 24.45 14.25 -8.60
N TYR A 215 24.88 15.49 -8.85
CA TYR A 215 26.26 15.79 -9.18
C TYR A 215 27.12 15.75 -7.91
#